data_AF-K2ECD8-F1
#
_entry.id   AF-K2ECD8-F1
#
_cell.length_a   1.000
_cell.length_b   1.000
_cell.length_c   1.000
_cell.angle_alpha   90.00
_cell.angle_beta   90.00
_cell.angle_gamma   90.00
#
_symmetry.space_group_name_H-M   'P 1'
#
loop_
_entity.id
_entity.type
_entity.pdbx_description
1 polymer ?
#
loop_
_entity_poly.entity_id
_entity_poly.type
_entity_poly.pdbx_seq_one_letter_code
_entity_poly.pdbx_strand_id
1 'polypeptide(L)'
;MNGAWYTSGIRLGTPALTTLGMKEQQMEEIADVIVPLLKKTKAGQDLKTAAPSKAKIEVSPEVLESARQRVRALLKEFPLYPELG
;
A
#
# COMPACT_ATOMS: atom_id res chain seq x y z
N MET A 1 14.01 12.65 -21.58
CA MET A 1 12.59 12.28 -21.35
C MET A 1 12.53 11.19 -20.29
N ASN A 2 11.83 11.40 -19.19
CA ASN A 2 11.53 10.30 -18.26
C ASN A 2 10.46 9.44 -18.94
N GLY A 3 10.74 8.16 -19.23
CA GLY A 3 9.73 7.24 -19.78
C GLY A 3 8.53 7.07 -18.84
N ALA A 4 7.49 6.35 -19.27
CA ALA A 4 6.20 6.14 -18.58
C ALA A 4 6.27 5.46 -17.18
N TRP A 5 7.47 5.36 -16.60
CA TRP A 5 7.80 4.66 -15.37
C TRP A 5 7.60 5.51 -14.10
N TYR A 6 7.43 6.83 -14.22
CA TYR A 6 7.30 7.74 -13.08
C TYR A 6 6.07 8.63 -13.19
N THR A 7 5.00 8.24 -12.51
CA THR A 7 3.74 8.98 -12.43
C THR A 7 3.58 9.62 -11.04
N SER A 8 2.73 10.65 -10.95
CA SER A 8 2.43 11.33 -9.68
C SER A 8 1.18 10.81 -8.97
N GLY A 9 0.40 9.93 -9.62
CA GLY A 9 -0.91 9.49 -9.14
C GLY A 9 -1.01 7.99 -8.93
N ILE A 10 -1.87 7.60 -7.98
CA ILE A 10 -2.26 6.21 -7.69
C ILE A 10 -3.74 6.06 -8.04
N ARG A 11 -4.09 5.01 -8.80
CA ARG A 11 -5.48 4.64 -9.10
C ARG A 11 -5.89 3.50 -8.18
N LEU A 12 -7.01 3.68 -7.48
CA LEU A 12 -7.59 2.67 -6.59
C LEU A 12 -8.92 2.19 -7.16
N GLY A 13 -9.19 0.89 -7.04
CA GLY A 13 -10.43 0.27 -7.48
C GLY A 13 -10.90 -0.77 -6.46
N THR A 14 -12.18 -0.75 -6.15
CA THR A 14 -12.82 -1.64 -5.16
C THR A 14 -13.28 -3.03 -5.65
N PRO A 15 -13.43 -3.35 -6.97
CA PRO A 15 -14.06 -4.61 -7.39
C PRO A 15 -13.49 -5.89 -6.76
N ALA A 16 -12.16 -6.00 -6.63
CA ALA A 16 -11.53 -7.18 -6.03
C ALA A 16 -11.95 -7.36 -4.56
N LEU A 17 -11.97 -6.25 -3.81
CA LEU A 17 -12.32 -6.24 -2.40
C LEU A 17 -13.82 -6.48 -2.17
N THR A 18 -14.68 -5.86 -2.98
CA THR A 18 -16.14 -6.05 -2.89
C THR A 18 -16.56 -7.45 -3.32
N THR A 19 -15.81 -8.09 -4.23
CA THR A 19 -16.03 -9.50 -4.61
C THR A 19 -15.77 -10.43 -3.42
N LEU A 20 -14.81 -10.08 -2.56
CA LEU A 20 -14.54 -10.79 -1.31
C LEU A 20 -15.53 -10.45 -0.18
N GLY A 21 -16.52 -9.60 -0.42
CA GLY A 21 -17.56 -9.25 0.56
C GLY A 21 -17.23 -8.03 1.43
N MET A 22 -16.09 -7.36 1.23
CA MET A 22 -15.73 -6.15 1.97
C MET A 22 -16.70 -5.00 1.67
N LYS A 23 -17.01 -4.21 2.71
CA LYS A 23 -17.97 -3.10 2.68
C LYS A 23 -17.31 -1.78 3.09
N GLU A 24 -18.11 -0.74 3.27
CA GLU A 24 -17.70 0.63 3.58
C GLU A 24 -16.77 0.69 4.80
N GLN A 25 -17.06 -0.08 5.85
CA GLN A 25 -16.22 -0.15 7.05
C GLN A 25 -14.81 -0.66 6.75
N GLN A 26 -14.67 -1.68 5.90
CA GLN A 26 -13.36 -2.16 5.48
C GLN A 26 -12.65 -1.15 4.56
N MET A 27 -13.38 -0.35 3.78
CA MET A 27 -12.78 0.70 2.96
C MET A 27 -12.20 1.82 3.82
N GLU A 28 -12.87 2.18 4.91
CA GLU A 28 -12.35 3.14 5.90
C GLU A 28 -11.07 2.61 6.55
N GLU A 29 -11.07 1.36 6.99
CA GLU A 29 -9.87 0.69 7.53
C GLU A 29 -8.71 0.69 6.52
N ILE A 30 -8.97 0.37 5.25
CA ILE A 30 -7.97 0.38 4.18
C ILE A 30 -7.44 1.80 3.94
N ALA A 31 -8.29 2.82 3.97
CA ALA A 31 -7.86 4.22 3.87
C ALA A 31 -6.95 4.61 5.04
N ASP A 32 -7.29 4.19 6.26
CA ASP A 32 -6.50 4.42 7.46
C ASP A 32 -5.16 3.65 7.47
N VAL A 33 -5.03 2.60 6.66
CA VAL A 33 -3.75 1.94 6.39
C VAL A 33 -2.93 2.71 5.34
N ILE A 34 -3.57 3.13 4.24
CA ILE A 34 -2.91 3.78 3.11
C ILE A 34 -2.38 5.18 3.47
N VAL A 35 -3.19 6.00 4.14
CA VAL A 35 -2.87 7.42 4.38
C VAL A 35 -1.57 7.60 5.20
N PRO A 36 -1.34 6.87 6.30
CA PRO A 36 -0.07 6.94 7.03
C PRO A 36 1.13 6.53 6.18
N LEU A 37 1.00 5.47 5.37
CA LEU A 37 2.07 5.03 4.47
C LEU A 37 2.43 6.13 3.48
N LEU A 38 1.46 6.74 2.81
CA LEU A 38 1.70 7.83 1.88
C LEU A 38 2.33 9.05 2.55
N LYS A 39 1.91 9.40 3.77
CA LYS A 39 2.44 10.55 4.52
C LYS A 39 3.85 10.31 5.08
N LYS A 40 4.21 9.06 5.37
CA LYS A 40 5.46 8.67 6.04
C LYS A 40 6.49 8.04 5.10
N THR A 41 6.15 7.83 3.84
CA THR A 41 7.08 7.40 2.80
C THR A 41 7.87 8.60 2.27
N LYS A 42 9.17 8.43 2.13
CA LYS A 42 10.08 9.39 1.51
C LYS A 42 10.85 8.73 0.37
N ALA A 43 11.32 9.53 -0.57
CA ALA A 43 12.29 9.07 -1.54
C ALA A 43 13.58 8.67 -0.81
N GLY A 44 14.05 7.45 -1.06
CA GLY A 44 15.39 7.03 -0.64
C GLY A 44 16.46 7.71 -1.50
N GLN A 45 17.72 7.42 -1.24
CA GLN A 45 18.83 8.05 -1.97
C GLN A 45 19.31 7.22 -3.16
N ASP A 46 19.65 7.89 -4.27
CA ASP A 46 20.42 7.29 -5.35
C ASP A 46 21.91 7.24 -4.97
N LEU A 47 22.50 6.04 -5.00
CA LEU A 47 23.88 5.83 -4.58
C LEU A 47 24.92 6.41 -5.55
N LYS A 48 24.51 6.73 -6.78
CA LYS A 48 25.40 7.27 -7.82
C LYS A 48 25.34 8.79 -7.89
N THR A 49 24.17 9.39 -7.63
CA THR A 49 23.95 10.83 -7.79
C THR A 49 23.71 11.58 -6.47
N ALA A 50 23.57 10.86 -5.35
CA ALA A 50 23.20 11.40 -4.04
C ALA A 50 21.90 12.22 -4.03
N ALA A 51 21.11 12.17 -5.11
CA ALA A 51 19.83 12.85 -5.25
C ALA A 51 18.68 11.94 -4.78
N PRO A 52 17.49 12.50 -4.47
CA PRO A 52 16.29 11.72 -4.19
C PRO A 52 15.98 10.75 -5.34
N SER A 53 15.86 9.46 -5.02
CA SER A 53 15.53 8.41 -5.96
C SER A 53 14.06 8.47 -6.36
N LYS A 54 13.78 8.24 -7.64
CA LYS A 54 12.41 8.09 -8.14
C LYS A 54 11.85 6.66 -7.99
N ALA A 55 12.68 5.72 -7.54
CA ALA A 55 12.31 4.29 -7.43
C ALA A 55 12.57 3.72 -6.04
N LYS A 56 13.62 4.17 -5.35
CA LYS A 56 13.90 3.75 -3.97
C LYS A 56 13.08 4.59 -3.01
N ILE A 57 12.50 3.93 -2.01
CA ILE A 57 11.72 4.56 -0.96
C ILE A 57 12.25 4.17 0.40
N GLU A 58 12.02 5.05 1.37
CA GLU A 58 12.25 4.82 2.78
C GLU A 58 10.93 5.06 3.51
N VAL A 59 10.56 4.12 4.38
CA VAL A 59 9.38 4.19 5.24
C VAL A 59 9.77 3.69 6.62
N SER A 60 9.18 4.28 7.66
CA SER A 60 9.47 3.85 9.03
C SER A 60 9.07 2.37 9.22
N PRO A 61 9.92 1.54 9.84
CA PRO A 61 9.60 0.13 10.09
C PRO A 61 8.32 -0.04 10.90
N GLU A 62 8.04 0.86 11.83
CA GLU A 62 6.86 0.81 12.69
C GLU A 62 5.56 0.99 11.89
N VAL A 63 5.53 1.97 10.98
CA VAL A 63 4.37 2.22 10.11
C VAL A 63 4.17 1.06 9.15
N LEU A 64 5.25 0.52 8.59
CA LEU A 64 5.19 -0.61 7.66
C LEU A 64 4.67 -1.88 8.35
N GLU A 65 5.13 -2.16 9.56
CA GLU A 65 4.68 -3.35 10.30
C GLU A 65 3.21 -3.20 10.74
N SER A 66 2.80 -2.04 11.23
CA SER A 66 1.39 -1.76 11.55
C SER A 66 0.48 -1.97 10.34
N ALA A 67 0.86 -1.44 9.17
CA ALA A 67 0.11 -1.63 7.94
C ALA A 67 0.01 -3.12 7.54
N ARG A 68 1.12 -3.86 7.62
CA ARG A 68 1.13 -5.30 7.32
C ARG A 68 0.23 -6.09 8.27
N GLN A 69 0.23 -5.76 9.55
CA GLN A 69 -0.61 -6.44 10.54
C GLN A 69 -2.10 -6.21 10.25
N ARG A 70 -2.51 -4.97 9.97
CA ARG A 70 -3.90 -4.62 9.65
C ARG A 70 -4.37 -5.27 8.35
N VAL A 71 -3.53 -5.26 7.30
CA VAL A 71 -3.82 -5.96 6.05
C VAL A 71 -3.95 -7.48 6.28
N ARG A 72 -3.07 -8.08 7.08
CA ARG A 72 -3.19 -9.51 7.43
C ARG A 72 -4.47 -9.82 8.19
N ALA A 73 -4.94 -8.94 9.06
CA ALA A 73 -6.20 -9.13 9.77
C ALA A 73 -7.39 -9.14 8.80
N LEU A 74 -7.45 -8.18 7.86
CA LEU A 74 -8.46 -8.15 6.81
C LEU A 74 -8.44 -9.42 5.95
N LEU A 75 -7.25 -9.87 5.52
CA LEU A 75 -7.15 -11.06 4.66
C LEU A 75 -7.44 -12.38 5.38
N LYS A 76 -7.38 -12.43 6.71
CA LYS A 76 -7.84 -13.57 7.50
C LYS A 76 -9.37 -13.66 7.53
N GLU A 77 -10.04 -12.51 7.61
CA GLU A 77 -11.50 -12.42 7.63
C GLU A 77 -12.10 -12.58 6.23
N PHE A 78 -11.42 -12.06 5.21
CA PHE A 78 -11.84 -12.08 3.81
C PHE A 78 -10.80 -12.83 2.94
N PRO A 79 -10.69 -14.16 3.08
CA PRO A 79 -9.71 -14.94 2.32
C PRO A 79 -10.05 -14.96 0.82
N LEU A 80 -9.01 -14.89 -0.02
CA LEU A 80 -9.18 -14.92 -1.48
C LEU A 80 -9.70 -16.27 -1.99
N TYR A 81 -9.24 -17.36 -1.39
CA TYR A 81 -9.62 -18.74 -1.70
C TYR A 81 -9.93 -19.49 -0.40
N PRO A 82 -11.16 -19.38 0.14
CA PRO A 82 -11.55 -20.07 1.37
C PRO A 82 -11.34 -21.58 1.32
N GLU A 83 -11.37 -22.17 0.12
CA GLU A 83 -11.27 -23.60 -0.15
C GLU A 83 -9.84 -24.17 -0.11
N LEU A 84 -8.82 -23.31 -0.08
CA LEU A 84 -7.40 -23.71 -0.08
C LEU A 84 -6.76 -23.64 1.32
N GLY A 85 -7.54 -23.32 2.36
CA GLY A 85 -7.11 -23.16 3.75
C GLY A 85 -7.41 -24.35 4.64
#